data_AF-A0AAP0K9T7-F1
#
_entry.id   AF-A0AAP0K9T7-F1
#
_cell.length_a   1.000
_cell.length_b   1.000
_cell.length_c   1.000
_cell.angle_alpha   90.00
_cell.angle_beta   90.00
_cell.angle_gamma   90.00
#
_symmetry.space_group_name_H-M   'P 1'
#
loop_
_entity.id
_entity.type
_entity.pdbx_description
1 polymer ?
#
loop_
_entity_poly.entity_id
_entity_poly.type
_entity_poly.pdbx_seq_one_letter_code
_entity_poly.pdbx_strand_id
1 'polypeptide(L)'
;MEHRETERQRRLEMTALYKDLRSKLPLEYIQGKRSICDHMSEAINYIKHKEKTIKELSERRDRLIKICRRNNNSSSSSSSSSCSENDNINVIVQPSRVGIEVVISTNLRVRSMLPLSSVLELLLEEGLSVVSCVSSNANETSVHNIQSEVRNTHQANIEMSELQQKLMNLVMVSSASRANLSSNFDLPN
;
A
#
# COMPACT_ATOMS: atom_id res chain seq x y z
N MET A 1 9.16 -36.25 47.19
CA MET A 1 8.44 -36.55 45.93
C MET A 1 8.18 -35.25 45.17
N GLU A 2 7.62 -34.23 45.82
CA GLU A 2 7.38 -32.88 45.27
C GLU A 2 8.58 -32.26 44.51
N HIS A 3 9.75 -32.13 45.15
CA HIS A 3 10.91 -31.49 44.51
C HIS A 3 11.39 -32.18 43.22
N ARG A 4 11.21 -33.51 43.11
CA ARG A 4 11.58 -34.26 41.91
C ARG A 4 10.63 -33.95 40.75
N GLU A 5 9.34 -33.81 41.04
CA GLU A 5 8.34 -33.48 40.02
C GLU A 5 8.47 -32.03 39.57
N THR A 6 8.73 -31.10 40.49
CA THR A 6 9.01 -29.70 40.15
C THR A 6 10.20 -29.56 39.21
N GLU A 7 11.32 -30.23 39.49
CA GLU A 7 12.50 -30.19 38.60
C GLU A 7 12.23 -30.89 37.26
N ARG A 8 11.45 -31.98 37.27
CA ARG A 8 11.02 -32.65 36.03
C ARG A 8 10.20 -31.69 35.16
N GLN A 9 9.21 -31.01 35.75
CA GLN A 9 8.37 -30.04 35.05
C GLN A 9 9.22 -28.90 34.47
N ARG A 10 10.15 -28.35 35.26
CA ARG A 10 11.08 -27.29 34.80
C ARG A 10 11.87 -27.71 33.55
N ARG A 11 12.32 -28.98 33.47
CA ARG A 11 13.05 -29.50 32.30
C ARG A 11 12.16 -29.72 31.09
N LEU A 12 10.90 -30.13 31.30
CA LEU A 12 9.93 -30.28 30.21
C LEU A 12 9.60 -28.91 29.61
N GLU A 13 9.36 -27.90 30.44
CA GLU A 13 9.13 -26.53 30.01
C GLU A 13 10.33 -25.97 29.23
N MET A 14 11.54 -26.15 29.75
CA MET A 14 12.75 -25.72 29.07
C MET A 14 12.93 -26.40 27.70
N THR A 15 12.62 -27.70 27.61
CA THR A 15 12.67 -28.44 26.34
C THR A 15 11.64 -27.92 25.34
N ALA A 16 10.43 -27.58 25.81
CA ALA A 16 9.39 -26.99 24.99
C ALA A 16 9.80 -25.62 24.43
N LEU A 17 10.42 -24.77 25.27
CA LEU A 17 10.93 -23.47 24.84
C LEU A 17 12.03 -23.58 23.78
N TYR A 18 12.97 -24.53 23.92
CA TYR A 18 14.00 -24.74 22.91
C TYR A 18 13.42 -25.25 21.58
N LYS A 19 12.38 -26.10 21.65
CA LYS A 19 11.67 -26.55 20.45
C LYS A 19 10.96 -25.38 19.75
N ASP A 20 10.29 -24.51 20.51
CA ASP A 20 9.63 -23.31 19.99
C ASP A 20 10.65 -22.36 19.35
N LEU A 21 11.78 -22.09 20.03
CA LEU A 21 12.86 -21.28 19.51
C LEU A 21 13.35 -21.81 18.16
N ARG A 22 13.68 -23.10 18.08
CA ARG A 22 14.14 -23.74 16.83
C ARG A 22 13.12 -23.62 15.71
N SER A 23 11.82 -23.69 16.01
CA SER A 23 10.75 -23.59 15.00
C SER A 23 10.62 -22.20 14.37
N LYS A 24 11.09 -21.16 15.07
CA LYS A 24 11.06 -19.76 14.61
C LYS A 24 12.29 -19.36 13.79
N LEU A 25 13.30 -20.22 13.74
CA LEU A 25 14.52 -19.96 13.00
C LEU A 25 14.42 -20.49 11.56
N PRO A 26 14.94 -19.74 10.56
CA PRO A 26 15.03 -20.22 9.19
C PRO A 26 15.95 -21.43 9.08
N LEU A 27 15.68 -22.27 8.07
CA LEU A 27 16.42 -23.52 7.82
C LEU A 27 17.92 -23.29 7.68
N GLU A 28 18.32 -22.19 7.05
CA GLU A 28 19.72 -21.82 6.78
C GLU A 28 20.53 -21.66 8.08
N TYR A 29 19.89 -21.23 9.16
CA TYR A 29 20.51 -21.02 10.47
C TYR A 29 20.51 -22.27 11.35
N ILE A 30 19.66 -23.26 11.06
CA ILE A 30 19.50 -24.47 11.88
C ILE A 30 20.00 -25.75 11.20
N GLN A 31 20.29 -25.69 9.90
CA GLN A 31 20.76 -26.84 9.12
C GLN A 31 22.13 -27.29 9.64
N GLY A 32 22.27 -28.60 9.86
CA GLY A 32 23.51 -29.19 10.39
C GLY A 32 23.77 -28.93 11.87
N LYS A 33 23.07 -28.00 12.52
CA LYS A 33 23.20 -27.70 13.95
C LYS A 33 22.34 -28.66 14.77
N ARG A 34 22.95 -29.41 15.69
CA ARG A 34 22.25 -30.42 16.51
C ARG A 34 22.12 -30.02 17.98
N SER A 35 23.00 -29.16 18.50
CA SER A 35 22.96 -28.78 19.91
C SER A 35 22.04 -27.59 20.17
N ILE A 36 21.48 -27.53 21.38
CA ILE A 36 20.67 -26.40 21.85
C ILE A 36 21.50 -25.11 21.89
N CYS A 37 22.76 -25.20 22.29
CA CYS A 37 23.68 -24.05 22.33
C CYS A 37 23.92 -23.48 20.93
N ASP A 38 24.07 -24.35 19.92
CA ASP A 38 24.18 -23.91 18.52
C ASP A 38 22.89 -23.21 18.07
N HIS A 39 21.71 -23.75 18.38
CA HIS A 39 20.46 -23.09 17.99
C HIS A 39 20.30 -21.73 18.68
N MET A 40 20.75 -21.62 19.93
CA MET A 40 20.71 -20.36 20.68
C MET A 40 21.69 -19.32 20.12
N SER A 41 22.91 -19.74 19.72
CA SER A 41 23.87 -18.82 19.09
C SER A 41 23.40 -18.38 17.70
N GLU A 42 22.83 -19.29 16.92
CA GLU A 42 22.27 -18.97 15.60
C GLU A 42 21.01 -18.11 15.70
N ALA A 43 20.22 -18.24 16.77
CA ALA A 43 19.13 -17.32 17.05
C ALA A 43 19.62 -15.87 17.25
N ILE A 44 20.73 -15.68 17.95
CA ILE A 44 21.34 -14.35 18.12
C ILE A 44 21.79 -13.80 16.76
N ASN A 45 22.42 -14.63 15.92
CA ASN A 45 22.83 -14.23 14.57
C ASN A 45 21.62 -13.82 13.72
N TYR A 46 20.53 -14.58 13.79
CA TYR A 46 19.31 -14.30 13.06
C TYR A 46 18.64 -12.99 13.51
N ILE A 47 18.56 -12.74 14.81
CA ILE A 47 18.06 -11.48 15.36
C ILE A 47 18.88 -10.30 14.83
N LYS A 48 20.21 -10.36 14.91
CA LYS A 48 21.10 -9.31 14.38
C LYS A 48 20.91 -9.07 12.88
N HIS A 49 20.76 -10.15 12.11
CA HIS A 49 20.49 -10.05 10.68
C HIS A 49 19.17 -9.32 10.42
N LYS A 50 18.10 -9.67 11.14
CA LYS A 50 16.80 -9.00 11.02
C LYS A 50 16.84 -7.53 11.42
N GLU A 51 17.51 -7.19 12.52
CA GLU A 51 17.70 -5.80 12.94
C GLU A 51 18.39 -4.97 11.85
N LYS A 52 19.44 -5.53 11.24
CA LYS A 52 20.14 -4.89 10.12
C LYS A 52 19.22 -4.71 8.91
N THR A 53 18.46 -5.74 8.52
CA THR A 53 17.51 -5.65 7.40
C THR A 53 16.45 -4.57 7.65
N ILE A 54 15.89 -4.50 8.87
CA ILE A 54 14.91 -3.47 9.22
C ILE A 54 15.51 -2.08 9.07
N LYS A 55 16.74 -1.87 9.57
CA LYS A 55 17.45 -0.60 9.43
C LYS A 55 17.65 -0.21 7.96
N GLU A 56 18.17 -1.12 7.14
CA GLU A 56 18.39 -0.87 5.71
C GLU A 56 17.10 -0.53 4.97
N LEU A 57 16.02 -1.27 5.24
CA LEU A 57 14.70 -0.99 4.65
C LEU A 57 14.14 0.36 5.11
N SER A 58 14.33 0.72 6.38
CA SER A 58 13.91 2.02 6.92
C SER A 58 14.67 3.18 6.26
N GLU A 59 15.98 3.06 6.10
CA GLU A 59 16.80 4.06 5.42
C GLU A 59 16.40 4.20 3.95
N ARG A 60 16.13 3.09 3.26
CA ARG A 60 15.64 3.11 1.88
C ARG A 60 14.29 3.81 1.77
N ARG A 61 13.36 3.51 2.67
CA ARG A 61 12.05 4.19 2.73
C ARG A 61 12.22 5.69 2.94
N ASP A 62 13.04 6.09 3.91
CA ASP A 62 13.21 7.50 4.25
C ASP A 62 13.91 8.29 3.12
N ARG A 63 14.84 7.65 2.38
CA ARG A 63 15.42 8.22 1.15
C ARG A 63 14.37 8.45 0.07
N LEU A 64 13.49 7.48 -0.18
CA LEU A 64 12.41 7.61 -1.17
C LEU A 64 11.44 8.73 -0.78
N ILE A 65 11.03 8.78 0.49
CA ILE A 65 10.19 9.87 1.02
C ILE A 65 10.87 11.23 0.81
N LYS A 66 12.18 11.34 1.07
CA LYS A 66 12.93 12.58 0.87
C LYS A 66 13.00 12.99 -0.61
N ILE A 67 13.16 12.04 -1.54
CA ILE A 67 13.14 12.31 -2.98
C ILE A 67 11.76 12.81 -3.41
N CYS A 68 10.67 12.16 -2.98
CA CYS A 68 9.31 12.62 -3.28
C CYS A 68 9.04 14.03 -2.75
N ARG A 69 9.44 14.32 -1.50
CA ARG A 69 9.32 15.68 -0.93
C ARG A 69 10.15 16.71 -1.69
N ARG A 70 11.35 16.34 -2.15
CA ARG A 70 12.21 17.27 -2.89
C ARG A 70 11.67 17.52 -4.29
N ASN A 71 11.14 16.51 -4.97
CA ASN A 71 10.50 16.70 -6.28
C ASN A 71 9.27 17.62 -6.19
N ASN A 72 8.47 17.53 -5.13
CA ASN A 72 7.37 18.46 -4.89
C ASN A 72 7.82 19.90 -4.61
N ASN A 73 9.02 20.09 -4.04
CA ASN A 73 9.61 21.42 -3.79
C ASN A 73 10.46 21.93 -4.95
N SER A 74 10.77 21.10 -5.96
CA SER A 74 11.58 21.52 -7.13
C SER A 74 10.72 22.07 -8.26
N SER A 75 9.41 21.81 -8.23
CA SER A 75 8.41 22.40 -9.12
C SER A 75 7.95 23.80 -8.67
N SER A 76 8.46 24.34 -7.55
CA SER A 76 8.11 25.68 -7.06
C SER A 76 9.03 26.79 -7.56
N SER A 77 9.62 26.66 -8.75
CA SER A 77 10.36 27.75 -9.38
C SER A 77 10.16 27.75 -10.90
N SER A 78 8.93 28.05 -11.34
CA SER A 78 8.61 28.84 -12.55
C SER A 78 7.19 28.56 -13.06
N SER A 79 6.18 29.02 -12.31
CA SER A 79 4.96 29.62 -12.87
C SER A 79 3.97 29.83 -11.74
N SER A 80 3.81 31.10 -11.36
CA SER A 80 2.58 31.59 -10.78
C SER A 80 1.42 31.27 -11.73
N SER A 81 0.74 30.15 -11.52
CA SER A 81 -0.58 29.90 -12.06
C SER A 81 -1.42 29.28 -10.95
N SER A 82 -2.29 30.11 -10.37
CA SER A 82 -3.49 29.74 -9.62
C SER A 82 -3.45 28.36 -8.95
N CYS A 83 -3.26 28.36 -7.63
CA CYS A 83 -3.79 27.34 -6.74
C CYS A 83 -5.29 27.18 -7.06
N SER A 84 -5.58 26.23 -7.95
CA SER A 84 -6.92 25.80 -8.33
C SER A 84 -7.26 24.59 -7.47
N GLU A 85 -8.55 24.33 -7.28
CA GLU A 85 -9.17 23.32 -6.40
C GLU A 85 -8.77 21.85 -6.68
N ASN A 86 -7.73 21.63 -7.50
CA ASN A 86 -7.23 20.39 -8.06
C ASN A 86 -6.19 19.66 -7.17
N ASP A 87 -5.67 20.28 -6.10
CA ASP A 87 -4.66 19.68 -5.22
C ASP A 87 -5.17 18.53 -4.33
N ASN A 88 -6.47 18.20 -4.42
CA ASN A 88 -7.11 17.22 -3.53
C ASN A 88 -7.25 15.81 -4.10
N ILE A 89 -6.96 15.62 -5.41
CA ILE A 89 -7.06 14.35 -6.12
C ILE A 89 -5.81 14.13 -6.95
N ASN A 90 -5.21 12.96 -6.81
CA ASN A 90 -4.11 12.52 -7.65
C ASN A 90 -4.47 11.18 -8.28
N VAL A 91 -4.40 11.10 -9.61
CA VAL A 91 -4.60 9.86 -10.38
C VAL A 91 -3.30 9.55 -11.10
N ILE A 92 -2.76 8.36 -10.87
CA ILE A 92 -1.54 7.85 -11.52
C ILE A 92 -1.90 6.56 -12.25
N VAL A 93 -1.50 6.46 -13.52
CA VAL A 93 -1.62 5.24 -14.33
C VAL A 93 -0.22 4.80 -14.69
N GLN A 94 0.12 3.54 -14.41
CA GLN A 94 1.46 3.00 -14.65
C GLN A 94 1.41 1.54 -15.10
N PRO A 95 2.44 1.06 -15.84
CA PRO A 95 2.51 -0.35 -16.22
C PRO A 95 2.79 -1.23 -14.98
N SER A 96 2.16 -2.40 -14.95
CA SER A 96 2.33 -3.42 -13.91
C SER A 96 2.74 -4.76 -14.52
N ARG A 97 3.13 -5.73 -13.69
CA ARG A 97 3.48 -7.09 -14.17
C ARG A 97 2.31 -7.80 -14.87
N VAL A 98 1.09 -7.38 -14.55
CA VAL A 98 -0.17 -7.99 -14.97
C VAL A 98 -0.82 -7.18 -16.11
N GLY A 99 -0.41 -5.92 -16.30
CA GLY A 99 -0.95 -5.04 -17.33
C GLY A 99 -0.81 -3.58 -16.88
N ILE A 100 -1.88 -3.01 -16.34
CA ILE A 100 -1.95 -1.62 -15.90
C ILE A 100 -2.29 -1.56 -14.41
N GLU A 101 -1.68 -0.61 -13.70
CA GLU A 101 -2.01 -0.25 -12.32
C GLU A 101 -2.46 1.21 -12.27
N VAL A 102 -3.61 1.43 -11.64
CA VAL A 102 -4.23 2.74 -11.45
C VAL A 102 -4.25 3.04 -9.97
N VAL A 103 -3.64 4.15 -9.57
CA VAL A 103 -3.60 4.62 -8.18
C VAL A 103 -4.34 5.95 -8.09
N ILE A 104 -5.42 5.97 -7.32
CA ILE A 104 -6.24 7.16 -7.07
C ILE A 104 -6.10 7.53 -5.61
N SER A 105 -5.61 8.73 -5.33
CA SER A 105 -5.45 9.27 -3.99
C SER A 105 -6.34 10.50 -3.83
N THR A 106 -7.17 10.54 -2.78
CA THR A 106 -8.04 11.68 -2.50
C THR A 106 -8.04 12.09 -1.04
N ASN A 107 -8.13 13.40 -0.80
CA ASN A 107 -8.26 13.94 0.54
C ASN A 107 -9.72 13.89 1.02
N LEU A 108 -9.97 13.14 2.09
CA LEU A 108 -11.30 12.91 2.69
C LEU A 108 -11.87 14.15 3.39
N ARG A 109 -11.05 15.16 3.73
CA ARG A 109 -11.56 16.41 4.36
C ARG A 109 -12.36 17.28 3.40
N VAL A 110 -12.03 17.21 2.11
CA VAL A 110 -12.57 18.14 1.10
C VAL A 110 -13.61 17.46 0.22
N ARG A 111 -13.56 16.14 0.03
CA ARG A 111 -14.48 15.42 -0.86
C ARG A 111 -15.06 14.16 -0.23
N SER A 112 -16.35 13.95 -0.49
CA SER A 112 -17.01 12.68 -0.22
C SER A 112 -16.40 11.56 -1.06
N MET A 113 -16.41 10.34 -0.54
CA MET A 113 -15.83 9.11 -1.11
C MET A 113 -15.87 9.04 -2.64
N LEU A 114 -14.75 8.61 -3.21
CA LEU A 114 -14.58 8.33 -4.64
C LEU A 114 -15.68 7.39 -5.18
N PRO A 115 -16.27 7.70 -6.35
CA PRO A 115 -17.23 6.82 -7.03
C PRO A 115 -16.49 5.65 -7.68
N LEU A 116 -16.06 4.70 -6.86
CA LEU A 116 -15.26 3.56 -7.31
C LEU A 116 -16.01 2.75 -8.39
N SER A 117 -17.34 2.68 -8.33
CA SER A 117 -18.17 2.04 -9.36
C SER A 117 -17.94 2.64 -10.76
N SER A 118 -17.97 3.96 -10.87
CA SER A 118 -17.79 4.66 -12.15
C SER A 118 -16.36 4.52 -12.67
N VAL A 119 -15.38 4.49 -11.76
CA VAL A 119 -13.98 4.23 -12.12
C VAL A 119 -13.83 2.82 -12.72
N LEU A 120 -14.43 1.81 -12.08
CA LEU A 120 -14.37 0.43 -12.57
C LEU A 120 -15.11 0.25 -13.90
N GLU A 121 -16.23 0.96 -14.08
CA GLU A 121 -16.99 0.99 -15.34
C GLU A 121 -16.15 1.55 -16.49
N LEU A 122 -15.50 2.71 -16.27
CA LEU A 122 -14.60 3.31 -17.26
C LEU A 122 -13.44 2.39 -17.63
N LEU A 123 -12.83 1.72 -16.65
CA LEU A 123 -11.78 0.73 -16.93
C LEU A 123 -12.30 -0.42 -17.81
N LEU A 124 -13.55 -0.86 -17.57
CA LEU A 124 -14.17 -1.91 -18.36
C LEU A 124 -14.45 -1.46 -19.80
N GLU A 125 -14.91 -0.22 -20.00
CA GLU A 125 -15.12 0.40 -21.32
C GLU A 125 -13.82 0.52 -22.12
N GLU A 126 -12.71 0.86 -21.45
CA GLU A 126 -11.36 0.92 -22.03
C GLU A 126 -10.75 -0.48 -22.29
N GLY A 127 -11.53 -1.55 -22.11
CA GLY A 127 -11.11 -2.93 -22.40
C GLY A 127 -10.19 -3.55 -21.34
N LEU A 128 -10.16 -2.98 -20.13
CA LEU A 128 -9.38 -3.49 -19.01
C LEU A 128 -10.21 -4.44 -18.14
N SER A 129 -9.59 -5.54 -17.73
CA SER A 129 -10.14 -6.49 -16.76
C SER A 129 -9.54 -6.24 -15.39
N VAL A 130 -10.33 -5.78 -14.43
CA VAL A 130 -9.85 -5.57 -13.07
C VAL A 130 -9.55 -6.92 -12.41
N VAL A 131 -8.32 -7.11 -11.96
CA VAL A 131 -7.83 -8.31 -11.26
C VAL A 131 -7.83 -8.11 -9.75
N SER A 132 -7.48 -6.90 -9.30
CA SER A 132 -7.39 -6.57 -7.89
C SER A 132 -7.77 -5.11 -7.67
N CYS A 133 -8.47 -4.85 -6.56
CA CYS A 133 -8.77 -3.50 -6.11
C CYS A 133 -8.58 -3.46 -4.59
N VAL A 134 -7.59 -2.68 -4.13
CA VAL A 134 -7.26 -2.51 -2.72
C VAL A 134 -7.47 -1.05 -2.35
N SER A 135 -8.28 -0.82 -1.33
CA SER A 135 -8.58 0.52 -0.82
C SER A 135 -8.07 0.65 0.60
N SER A 136 -7.38 1.74 0.90
CA SER A 136 -6.85 2.02 2.23
C SER A 136 -7.11 3.48 2.60
N ASN A 137 -7.46 3.71 3.86
CA ASN A 137 -7.70 5.03 4.41
C ASN A 137 -6.65 5.29 5.50
N ALA A 138 -5.85 6.33 5.33
CA ALA A 138 -4.83 6.72 6.30
C ALA A 138 -4.71 8.24 6.37
N ASN A 139 -4.67 8.79 7.59
CA ASN A 139 -4.45 10.21 7.84
C ASN A 139 -5.27 11.12 6.92
N GLU A 140 -6.57 10.84 6.82
CA GLU A 140 -7.54 11.65 6.05
C GLU A 140 -7.32 11.64 4.53
N THR A 141 -6.53 10.67 4.06
CA THR A 141 -6.41 10.35 2.63
C THR A 141 -6.98 8.96 2.38
N SER A 142 -7.75 8.82 1.30
CA SER A 142 -8.17 7.53 0.77
C SER A 142 -7.35 7.23 -0.48
N VAL A 143 -6.76 6.04 -0.51
CA VAL A 143 -5.94 5.56 -1.62
C VAL A 143 -6.56 4.28 -2.15
N HIS A 144 -6.83 4.26 -3.45
CA HIS A 144 -7.37 3.12 -4.16
C HIS A 144 -6.33 2.67 -5.19
N ASN A 145 -5.94 1.40 -5.11
CA ASN A 145 -5.02 0.76 -6.03
C ASN A 145 -5.79 -0.30 -6.81
N ILE A 146 -5.88 -0.13 -8.12
CA ILE A 146 -6.64 -0.98 -9.03
C ILE A 146 -5.66 -1.57 -10.04
N GLN A 147 -5.56 -2.90 -10.08
CA GLN A 147 -4.74 -3.64 -11.03
C GLN A 147 -5.65 -4.25 -12.08
N SER A 148 -5.29 -4.08 -13.36
CA SER A 148 -6.07 -4.57 -14.48
C SER A 148 -5.22 -5.22 -15.57
N GLU A 149 -5.76 -6.28 -16.17
CA GLU A 149 -5.23 -6.96 -17.36
C GLU A 149 -5.84 -6.37 -18.63
N VAL A 150 -5.09 -6.38 -19.73
CA VAL A 150 -5.58 -5.96 -21.04
C VAL A 150 -6.33 -7.13 -21.70
N ARG A 151 -7.64 -6.99 -21.93
CA ARG A 151 -8.45 -8.10 -22.44
C ARG A 151 -8.18 -8.44 -23.92
N ASN A 152 -7.74 -7.48 -24.73
CA ASN A 152 -7.58 -7.66 -26.18
C ASN A 152 -6.17 -7.31 -26.65
N THR A 153 -5.40 -8.35 -27.01
CA THR A 153 -4.03 -8.28 -27.52
C THR A 153 -3.91 -7.73 -28.94
N HIS A 154 -5.02 -7.45 -29.64
CA HIS A 154 -5.03 -7.07 -31.05
C HIS A 154 -5.40 -5.60 -31.36
N GLN A 155 -5.76 -4.77 -30.37
CA GLN A 155 -6.18 -3.38 -30.67
C GLN A 155 -5.82 -2.30 -29.63
N ALA A 156 -5.15 -2.62 -28.53
CA ALA A 156 -5.11 -1.67 -27.41
C ALA A 156 -3.71 -1.07 -27.20
N ASN A 157 -3.33 -0.09 -28.02
CA ASN A 157 -2.42 0.95 -27.54
C ASN A 157 -3.22 1.83 -26.58
N ILE A 158 -3.41 1.34 -25.35
CA ILE A 158 -4.02 2.16 -24.30
C ILE A 158 -3.00 3.24 -23.99
N GLU A 159 -3.24 4.45 -24.50
CA GLU A 159 -2.44 5.61 -24.16
C GLU A 159 -2.67 5.91 -22.68
N MET A 160 -1.69 5.54 -21.84
CA MET A 160 -1.75 5.71 -20.38
C MET A 160 -2.09 7.15 -19.98
N SER A 161 -1.62 8.13 -20.76
CA SER A 161 -1.94 9.55 -20.56
C SER A 161 -3.40 9.88 -20.81
N GLU A 162 -4.03 9.30 -21.84
CA GLU A 162 -5.45 9.49 -22.14
C GLU A 162 -6.31 8.84 -21.05
N LEU A 163 -5.98 7.60 -20.65
CA LEU A 163 -6.67 6.91 -19.55
C LEU A 163 -6.57 7.70 -18.25
N GLN A 164 -5.39 8.24 -17.93
CA GLN A 164 -5.17 9.06 -16.74
C GLN A 164 -6.03 10.34 -16.78
N GLN A 165 -6.12 11.03 -17.93
CA GLN A 165 -6.95 12.22 -18.08
C GLN A 165 -8.45 11.89 -17.94
N LYS A 166 -8.93 10.82 -18.58
CA LYS A 166 -10.33 10.36 -18.47
C LYS A 166 -10.71 10.07 -17.01
N LEU A 167 -9.85 9.35 -16.29
CA LEU A 167 -10.05 9.05 -14.88
C LEU A 167 -10.02 10.30 -14.01
N MET A 168 -9.09 11.23 -14.26
CA MET A 168 -9.03 12.50 -13.54
C MET A 168 -10.31 13.32 -13.73
N ASN A 169 -10.81 13.41 -14.96
CA ASN A 169 -12.05 14.12 -15.28
C ASN A 169 -13.27 13.47 -14.60
N LEU A 170 -13.38 12.14 -14.64
CA LEU A 170 -14.48 11.42 -14.01
C LEU A 170 -14.54 11.66 -12.49
N VAL A 171 -13.38 11.59 -11.84
CA VAL A 171 -13.26 11.83 -10.39
C VAL A 171 -13.56 13.29 -10.05
N MET A 172 -13.22 14.24 -10.93
CA MET A 172 -13.54 15.66 -10.76
C MET A 172 -15.02 15.99 -10.96
N VAL A 173 -15.66 15.42 -11.98
CA VAL A 173 -17.08 15.67 -12.31
C VAL A 173 -18.00 15.07 -11.26
N SER A 174 -17.70 13.86 -10.78
CA SER A 174 -18.54 13.16 -9.80
C SER A 174 -18.61 13.86 -8.44
N SER A 175 -17.60 14.66 -8.10
CA SER A 175 -17.59 15.52 -6.93
C SER A 175 -18.34 16.85 -7.10
N ALA A 176 -18.43 17.38 -8.33
CA ALA A 176 -19.18 18.62 -8.60
C ALA A 176 -20.70 18.39 -8.54
N SER A 177 -21.17 17.22 -8.98
CA SER A 177 -22.60 16.86 -8.94
C SER A 177 -23.16 16.78 -7.51
N ARG A 178 -22.33 16.46 -6.51
CA ARG A 178 -22.76 16.31 -5.10
C ARG A 178 -22.78 17.63 -4.32
N ALA A 179 -21.97 18.62 -4.69
CA ALA A 179 -21.96 19.93 -4.04
C ALA A 179 -23.24 20.75 -4.32
N ASN A 180 -23.88 20.51 -5.47
CA ASN A 180 -25.10 21.22 -5.88
C ASN A 180 -26.40 20.67 -5.25
N LEU A 181 -26.37 19.52 -4.56
CA LEU A 181 -27.55 19.01 -3.85
C LEU A 181 -27.69 19.55 -2.42
N SER A 182 -26.61 20.08 -1.82
CA SER A 182 -26.63 20.62 -0.45
C SER A 182 -27.12 22.06 -0.34
N SER A 183 -27.38 22.77 -1.44
CA SER A 183 -27.77 24.19 -1.44
C SER A 183 -29.27 24.46 -1.69
N ASN A 184 -30.11 23.42 -1.82
CA ASN A 184 -31.53 23.59 -2.18
C ASN A 184 -32.53 23.26 -1.06
N PHE A 185 -32.09 23.18 0.20
CA PHE A 185 -32.98 23.05 1.36
C PHE A 185 -32.92 24.29 2.25
N ASP A 186 -33.33 25.43 1.72
CA ASP A 186 -33.85 26.54 2.51
C ASP A 186 -35.02 27.16 1.73
N LEU A 187 -36.23 26.65 1.95
CA LEU A 187 -37.45 27.40 1.65
C LEU A 187 -37.90 28.12 2.91
N PRO A 188 -38.26 29.40 2.84
CA PRO A 188 -38.81 30.12 3.97
C PRO A 188 -40.29 29.77 4.15
N ASN A 189 -40.69 29.57 5.40
CA ASN A 189 -42.00 29.97 5.91
C ASN A 189 -41.86 30.28 7.41
#